data_AF-A0A844D4L9-F1
#
_entry.id   AF-A0A844D4L9-F1
#
_cell.length_a   1.000
_cell.length_b   1.000
_cell.length_c   1.000
_cell.angle_alpha   90.00
_cell.angle_beta   90.00
_cell.angle_gamma   90.00
#
_symmetry.space_group_name_H-M   'P 1'
#
loop_
_entity.id
_entity.type
_entity.pdbx_description
1 polymer ?
#
loop_
_entity_poly.entity_id
_entity_poly.type
_entity_poly.pdbx_seq_one_letter_code
_entity_poly.pdbx_strand_id
1 'polypeptide(L)' 'MLHSEFKVGDEFRTATGLWRCTDIGIRTIIAIKISDYDDPSWFNGPPYAVAEHVFDENDLTGFERLADGTIAADS' A
#
# COMPACT_ATOMS: atom_id res chain seq x y z
N MET A 1 -9.22 6.43 -0.27
CA MET A 1 -9.66 5.03 -0.22
C MET A 1 -10.17 4.80 1.17
N LEU A 2 -11.41 4.33 1.28
CA LEU A 2 -11.99 3.86 2.53
C LEU A 2 -11.52 2.42 2.78
N HIS A 3 -11.50 2.00 4.05
CA HIS A 3 -11.16 0.64 4.46
C HIS A 3 -11.84 -0.44 3.60
N SER A 4 -13.15 -0.29 3.36
CA SER A 4 -13.97 -1.23 2.59
C SER A 4 -13.68 -1.28 1.10
N GLU A 5 -12.87 -0.36 0.57
CA GLU A 5 -12.50 -0.30 -0.85
C GLU A 5 -11.19 -1.02 -1.16
N PHE A 6 -10.39 -1.36 -0.14
CA PHE A 6 -9.12 -2.04 -0.31
C PHE A 6 -9.28 -3.48 -0.76
N LYS A 7 -8.30 -3.93 -1.54
CA LYS A 7 -8.03 -5.33 -1.86
C LYS A 7 -6.55 -5.62 -1.62
N VAL A 8 -6.24 -6.85 -1.23
CA VAL A 8 -4.84 -7.32 -1.21
C VAL A 8 -4.28 -7.19 -2.63
N GLY A 9 -3.11 -6.57 -2.74
CA GLY A 9 -2.46 -6.23 -4.01
C GLY A 9 -2.74 -4.80 -4.49
N ASP A 10 -3.71 -4.08 -3.92
CA ASP A 10 -3.94 -2.68 -4.28
C ASP A 10 -2.72 -1.83 -3.94
N GLU A 11 -2.36 -0.95 -4.88
CA GLU A 11 -1.33 0.07 -4.68
C GLU A 11 -1.96 1.44 -4.41
N PHE A 12 -1.47 2.12 -3.39
CA PHE A 12 -2.03 3.39 -2.92
C PHE A 12 -0.96 4.33 -2.42
N ARG A 13 -1.21 5.62 -2.61
CA ARG A 13 -0.30 6.71 -2.20
C ARG A 13 -0.74 7.28 -0.86
N THR A 14 0.26 7.56 -0.02
CA THR A 14 0.13 8.39 1.18
C THR A 14 1.13 9.54 1.10
N ALA A 15 1.12 10.46 2.06
CA ALA A 15 2.11 11.54 2.14
C ALA A 15 3.55 11.04 2.25
N THR A 16 3.77 9.78 2.64
CA THR A 16 5.11 9.22 2.88
C THR A 16 5.64 8.38 1.73
N GLY A 17 4.81 8.01 0.74
CA GLY A 17 5.25 7.22 -0.40
C GLY A 17 4.17 6.34 -1.02
N LEU A 18 4.63 5.37 -1.82
CA LEU A 18 3.79 4.38 -2.48
C LEU A 18 3.81 3.06 -1.69
N TRP A 19 2.61 2.54 -1.44
CA TRP A 19 2.36 1.37 -0.62
C TRP A 19 1.57 0.32 -1.41
N ARG A 20 1.77 -0.96 -1.07
CA ARG A 20 0.97 -2.09 -1.57
C ARG A 20 0.31 -2.80 -0.39
N CYS A 21 -1.01 -2.91 -0.42
CA CYS A 21 -1.77 -3.64 0.59
C CYS A 21 -1.46 -5.14 0.53
N THR A 22 -1.09 -5.75 1.66
CA THR A 22 -0.75 -7.17 1.78
C THR A 22 -1.79 -7.95 2.59
N ASP A 23 -2.55 -7.28 3.47
CA ASP A 23 -3.65 -7.89 4.23
C ASP A 23 -4.72 -6.85 4.63
N ILE A 24 -5.95 -7.33 4.89
CA ILE A 24 -7.09 -6.49 5.30
C ILE A 24 -7.71 -7.07 6.57
N GLY A 25 -7.50 -6.36 7.67
CA GLY A 25 -8.18 -6.63 8.94
C GLY A 25 -9.57 -5.99 8.99
N ILE A 26 -10.28 -6.14 10.12
CA ILE A 26 -11.64 -5.59 10.28
C ILE A 26 -11.64 -4.05 10.35
N ARG A 27 -10.59 -3.46 10.93
CA ARG A 27 -10.44 -1.99 11.14
C ARG A 27 -9.10 -1.46 10.65
N THR A 28 -8.29 -2.32 10.05
CA THR A 28 -6.92 -2.03 9.65
C THR A 28 -6.65 -2.59 8.26
N ILE A 29 -5.65 -2.03 7.59
CA ILE A 29 -4.97 -2.69 6.47
C ILE A 29 -3.50 -2.83 6.82
N ILE A 30 -2.87 -3.89 6.29
CA ILE A 30 -1.42 -4.08 6.37
C ILE A 30 -0.85 -3.81 4.98
N ALA A 31 0.26 -3.08 4.91
CA ALA A 31 0.90 -2.77 3.65
C ALA A 31 2.43 -2.70 3.77
N ILE A 32 3.08 -2.90 2.63
CA ILE A 32 4.52 -2.71 2.46
C ILE A 32 4.78 -1.43 1.67
N LYS A 33 5.82 -0.69 2.03
CA LYS A 33 6.21 0.53 1.31
C LYS A 33 7.10 0.17 0.14
N ILE A 34 6.57 0.25 -1.07
CA ILE A 34 7.29 -0.17 -2.28
C ILE A 34 8.14 0.94 -2.89
N SER A 35 7.89 2.21 -2.56
CA SER A 35 8.70 3.33 -3.06
C SER A 35 10.11 3.42 -2.47
N ASP A 36 10.40 2.67 -1.39
CA ASP A 36 11.67 2.76 -0.66
C ASP A 36 12.71 1.74 -1.16
N TYR A 37 12.33 0.88 -2.12
CA TYR A 37 13.17 -0.22 -2.60
C TYR A 37 13.08 -0.37 -4.13
N ASP A 38 14.22 -0.62 -4.76
CA ASP A 38 14.32 -0.74 -6.22
C ASP A 38 14.18 -2.17 -6.74
N ASP A 39 14.30 -3.20 -5.88
CA ASP A 39 14.22 -4.61 -6.27
C ASP A 39 12.79 -5.16 -6.10
N PRO A 40 12.02 -5.38 -7.18
CA PRO A 40 10.64 -5.82 -7.08
C PRO A 40 10.49 -7.22 -6.48
N SER A 41 11.56 -8.04 -6.49
CA SER A 41 11.52 -9.39 -5.93
C SER A 41 11.33 -9.38 -4.42
N TRP A 42 11.64 -8.27 -3.74
CA TRP A 42 11.46 -8.08 -2.30
C TRP A 42 9.99 -7.99 -1.88
N PHE A 43 9.12 -7.68 -2.84
CA PHE A 43 7.68 -7.59 -2.65
C PHE A 43 6.95 -8.91 -2.94
N ASN A 44 7.69 -9.99 -3.23
CA ASN A 44 7.14 -11.33 -3.38
C ASN A 44 7.09 -12.00 -2.00
N GLY A 45 5.89 -12.27 -1.50
CA GLY A 45 5.68 -12.92 -0.21
C GLY A 45 4.42 -13.77 -0.19
N PRO A 46 4.07 -14.34 0.99
CA PRO A 46 4.83 -14.32 2.24
C PRO A 46 6.03 -15.30 2.28
N PRO A 47 7.10 -15.01 3.06
CA PRO A 47 7.38 -13.73 3.73
C PRO A 47 7.92 -12.69 2.75
N TYR A 48 7.53 -11.43 2.92
CA TYR A 48 8.13 -10.30 2.19
C TYR A 48 9.53 -10.00 2.74
N ALA A 49 10.43 -9.50 1.90
CA ALA A 49 11.76 -9.07 2.35
C ALA A 49 11.73 -7.69 3.03
N VAL A 50 10.64 -6.94 2.85
CA VAL A 50 10.40 -5.61 3.44
C VAL A 50 9.43 -5.71 4.62
N ALA A 51 9.52 -4.74 5.54
CA ALA A 51 8.65 -4.70 6.71
C ALA A 51 7.21 -4.33 6.34
N GLU A 52 6.27 -5.05 6.95
CA GLU A 52 4.85 -4.73 6.90
C GLU A 52 4.49 -3.66 7.93
N HIS A 53 3.60 -2.74 7.55
CA HIS A 53 3.07 -1.68 8.39
C HIS A 53 1.56 -1.81 8.54
N VAL A 54 1.08 -1.61 9.77
CA VAL A 54 -0.35 -1.58 10.09
C VAL A 54 -0.84 -0.14 9.99
N PHE A 55 -1.92 0.06 9.25
CA PHE A 55 -2.67 1.31 9.17
C PHE A 55 -4.05 1.09 9.76
N ASP A 56 -4.45 1.89 10.74
CA ASP A 56 -5.78 1.83 11.36
C ASP A 56 -6.76 2.84 10.75
N GLU A 57 -7.99 2.85 11.22
CA GLU A 57 -9.06 3.73 10.70
C GLU A 57 -8.73 5.23 10.74
N ASN A 58 -7.84 5.67 11.63
CA ASN A 58 -7.41 7.06 11.70
C ASN A 58 -6.37 7.37 10.61
N ASP A 59 -5.55 6.38 10.25
CA ASP A 59 -4.55 6.51 9.21
C ASP A 59 -5.18 6.53 7.81
N LEU A 60 -6.29 5.82 7.60
CA LEU A 60 -6.91 5.62 6.27
C LEU A 60 -7.52 6.89 5.65
N THR A 61 -7.38 8.05 6.30
CA THR A 61 -7.83 9.33 5.75
C THR A 61 -6.83 9.87 4.72
N GLY A 62 -7.31 10.25 3.54
CA GLY A 62 -6.47 10.87 2.50
C GLY A 62 -5.64 9.91 1.64
N PHE A 63 -5.88 8.59 1.70
CA PHE A 63 -5.18 7.63 0.82
C PHE A 63 -5.73 7.69 -0.61
N GLU A 64 -4.85 7.72 -1.60
CA GLU A 64 -5.24 7.80 -3.01
C GLU A 64 -4.93 6.48 -3.72
N ARG A 65 -5.94 5.86 -4.36
CA ARG A 65 -5.69 4.65 -5.15
C ARG A 65 -4.93 5.02 -6.39
N LEU A 66 -3.85 4.31 -6.70
CA LEU A 66 -3.29 4.37 -8.04
C LEU A 66 -4.19 3.52 -8.95
N ALA A 67 -4.78 4.17 -9.95
CA ALA A 67 -5.50 3.45 -10.99
C ALA A 67 -4.55 2.45 -11.65
N ASP A 68 -5.07 1.26 -11.90
CA ASP A 68 -4.44 0.20 -12.64
C ASP A 68 -3.91 0.72 -13.99
N GLY A 69 -2.59 0.90 -14.06
CA GLY A 69 -1.87 1.32 -15.27
C GLY A 69 -1.53 2.81 -15.40
N THR A 70 -1.83 3.67 -14.41
CA THR A 70 -1.46 5.09 -14.50
C THR A 70 -0.22 5.37 -13.65
N ILE A 71 0.95 5.40 -14.30
CA ILE A 71 2.13 6.11 -13.81
C ILE A 71 1.72 7.58 -13.61
N ALA A 72 1.51 7.98 -12.35
CA ALA A 72 1.34 9.38 -12.01
C ALA A 72 2.66 10.09 -12.33
N ALA A 73 2.68 10.80 -13.46
CA ALA A 73 3.76 11.69 -13.84
C ALA A 73 4.04 12.66 -12.69
N ASP A 74 5.32 12.86 -12.43
CA ASP A 74 5.88 13.80 -11.48
C ASP A 74 5.32 15.21 -11.69
N SER A 75 5.06 15.89 -10.57
CA SER A 75 4.86 17.34 -10.49
C SER A 75 5.85 17.89 -9.49
#